data_AF-A0A5K0WX85-F1
#
_entry.id   AF-A0A5K0WX85-F1
#
_cell.length_a   1.000
_cell.length_b   1.000
_cell.length_c   1.000
_cell.angle_alpha   90.00
_cell.angle_beta   90.00
_cell.angle_gamma   90.00
#
_symmetry.space_group_name_H-M   'P 1'
#
loop_
_entity.id
_entity.type
_entity.pdbx_description
1 polymer ?
#
loop_
_entity_poly.entity_id
_entity_poly.type
_entity_poly.pdbx_seq_one_letter_code
_entity_poly.pdbx_strand_id
1 'polypeptide(L)' 'MSNLVSDLVSRGTKSVPAHFVRPVGDRPSVTEEEEGSSTGESSFTMIDLQGLHGPNRATILNTIHEACKNDGFFL' A
#
# COMPACT_ATOMS: atom_id res chain seq x y z
N MET A 1 -12.83 -26.91 -11.79
CA MET A 1 -13.02 -26.22 -10.50
C MET A 1 -11.82 -25.32 -10.28
N SER A 2 -12.02 -24.01 -10.08
CA SER A 2 -10.95 -23.10 -9.67
C SER A 2 -10.74 -23.23 -8.16
N ASN A 3 -9.55 -23.60 -7.72
CA ASN A 3 -9.20 -23.60 -6.30
C ASN A 3 -9.01 -22.16 -5.82
N LEU A 4 -9.40 -21.86 -4.58
CA LEU A 4 -9.09 -20.56 -3.97
C LEU A 4 -7.59 -20.48 -3.66
N VAL A 5 -7.02 -19.28 -3.66
CA VAL A 5 -5.63 -19.07 -3.24
C VAL A 5 -5.43 -19.54 -1.79
N SER A 6 -6.43 -19.34 -0.92
CA SER A 6 -6.44 -19.85 0.45
C SER A 6 -6.28 -21.37 0.52
N ASP A 7 -6.86 -22.11 -0.42
CA ASP A 7 -6.78 -23.58 -0.46
C ASP A 7 -5.38 -24.04 -0.89
N LEU A 8 -4.71 -23.30 -1.76
CA LEU A 8 -3.34 -23.60 -2.18
C LEU A 8 -2.37 -23.47 -0.99
N VAL A 9 -2.57 -22.44 -0.15
CA VAL A 9 -1.76 -22.20 1.05
C VAL A 9 -2.03 -23.27 2.10
N SER A 10 -3.31 -23.56 2.39
CA SER A 10 -3.67 -24.53 3.43
C SER A 10 -3.22 -25.96 3.13
N ARG A 11 -3.05 -26.30 1.85
CA ARG A 11 -2.54 -27.60 1.38
C ARG A 11 -1.01 -27.75 1.41
N GLY A 12 -0.27 -26.72 1.85
CA GLY A 12 1.20 -26.80 1.98
C GLY A 12 1.93 -26.82 0.64
N THR A 13 1.39 -26.11 -0.36
CA THR A 13 1.99 -26.03 -1.69
C THR A 13 3.39 -25.41 -1.62
N LYS A 14 4.42 -26.13 -2.10
CA LYS A 14 5.83 -25.69 -2.03
C LYS A 14 6.20 -24.59 -3.03
N SER A 15 5.41 -24.41 -4.09
CA SER A 15 5.65 -23.43 -5.14
C SER A 15 4.32 -22.97 -5.75
N VAL A 16 4.17 -21.67 -5.99
CA VAL A 16 2.96 -21.14 -6.61
C VAL A 16 2.85 -21.57 -8.09
N PRO A 17 1.64 -21.87 -8.59
CA PRO A 17 1.45 -22.12 -10.01
C PRO A 17 1.97 -20.97 -10.88
N ALA A 18 2.50 -21.29 -12.06
CA ALA A 18 3.16 -20.32 -12.94
C ALA A 18 2.29 -19.11 -13.32
N HIS A 19 0.96 -19.26 -13.39
CA HIS A 19 0.04 -18.17 -13.72
C HIS A 19 -0.13 -17.13 -12.58
N PHE A 20 0.36 -17.41 -11.38
CA PHE A 20 0.47 -16.43 -10.29
C PHE A 20 1.84 -15.72 -10.26
N VAL A 21 2.81 -16.19 -11.05
CA VAL A 21 4.15 -15.59 -11.10
C VAL A 21 4.15 -14.42 -12.06
N ARG A 22 4.41 -13.22 -11.56
CA ARG A 22 4.49 -12.02 -12.41
C ARG A 22 5.70 -12.08 -13.37
N PRO A 23 5.60 -11.46 -14.57
CA PRO A 23 6.74 -11.23 -15.45
C PRO A 23 7.89 -10.55 -14.72
N VAL A 24 9.12 -10.77 -15.16
CA VAL A 24 10.32 -10.25 -14.46
C VAL A 24 10.28 -8.74 -14.23
N GLY A 25 9.77 -7.97 -15.19
CA GLY A 25 9.65 -6.50 -15.08
C GLY A 25 8.62 -6.00 -14.06
N ASP A 26 7.65 -6.84 -13.68
CA ASP A 26 6.59 -6.49 -12.74
C ASP A 26 6.89 -7.02 -11.32
N ARG A 27 8.02 -7.70 -11.14
CA ARG A 27 8.42 -8.21 -9.82
C ARG A 27 8.94 -7.04 -8.99
N PRO A 28 8.52 -6.92 -7.72
CA PRO A 28 9.11 -5.93 -6.84
C PRO A 28 10.62 -6.19 -6.77
N SER A 29 11.43 -5.14 -6.91
CA SER A 29 12.85 -5.21 -6.58
C SER A 29 12.94 -5.30 -5.05
N VAL A 30 13.00 -6.52 -4.51
CA VAL A 30 13.30 -6.70 -3.09
C VAL A 30 14.79 -6.40 -2.93
N THR A 31 15.13 -5.12 -2.82
CA THR A 31 16.39 -4.69 -2.25
C THR A 31 16.23 -4.79 -0.74
N GLU A 32 17.14 -5.49 -0.07
CA GLU A 32 17.17 -5.74 1.38
C GLU A 32 17.13 -4.45 2.24
N GLU A 33 17.21 -3.28 1.61
CA GLU A 33 17.14 -1.94 2.18
C GLU A 33 15.70 -1.52 2.62
N GLU A 34 14.66 -2.22 2.16
CA GLU A 34 13.26 -1.91 2.51
C GLU A 34 12.73 -2.64 3.75
N GLU A 35 13.46 -3.62 4.30
CA GLU A 35 12.99 -4.40 5.46
C GLU A 35 13.14 -3.69 6.82
N GLY A 36 13.61 -2.43 6.86
CA GLY A 36 13.79 -1.74 8.15
C GLY A 36 14.02 -0.24 8.15
N SER A 37 13.97 0.48 7.02
CA SER A 37 14.16 1.94 7.05
C SER A 37 12.83 2.66 7.28
N SER A 38 12.46 2.80 8.56
CA SER A 38 11.56 3.87 9.04
C SER A 38 12.21 5.27 8.92
N THR A 39 13.02 5.51 7.90
CA THR A 39 13.80 6.76 7.72
C THR A 39 14.15 7.08 6.26
N GLY A 40 13.59 6.38 5.27
CA GLY A 40 13.82 6.67 3.83
C GLY A 40 12.60 7.27 3.13
N GLU A 41 12.37 8.57 3.33
CA GLU A 41 11.65 9.53 2.45
C GLU A 41 10.29 9.16 1.78
N SER A 42 9.63 8.07 2.17
CA SER A 42 8.30 7.71 1.63
C SER A 42 7.33 7.32 2.74
N SER A 43 7.23 8.18 3.76
CA SER A 43 6.07 8.11 4.65
C SER A 43 4.86 8.59 3.86
N PHE A 44 3.85 7.74 3.71
CA PHE A 44 2.56 8.15 3.19
C PHE A 44 1.96 9.26 4.07
N THR A 45 1.19 10.16 3.45
CA THR A 45 0.51 11.22 4.18
C THR A 45 -0.57 10.62 5.08
N MET A 46 -0.47 10.83 6.39
CA MET A 46 -1.50 10.47 7.37
C MET A 46 -2.28 11.72 7.77
N ILE A 47 -3.61 11.70 7.65
CA ILE A 47 -4.46 12.87 7.84
C ILE A 47 -5.41 12.64 9.00
N ASP A 48 -5.26 13.43 10.08
CA ASP A 48 -6.25 13.49 11.14
C ASP A 48 -7.50 14.24 10.68
N LEU A 49 -8.63 13.54 10.63
CA LEU A 49 -9.92 14.09 10.24
C LEU A 49 -10.68 14.73 11.43
N GLN A 50 -10.09 14.76 12.62
CA GLN A 50 -10.66 15.43 13.77
C GLN A 50 -10.87 16.92 13.47
N GLY A 51 -12.12 17.37 13.53
CA GLY A 51 -12.47 18.76 13.22
C GLY A 51 -12.78 19.03 11.74
N LEU A 52 -12.90 18.00 10.90
CA LEU A 52 -13.35 18.13 9.50
C LEU A 52 -14.71 18.82 9.38
N HIS A 53 -15.59 18.61 10.36
CA HIS A 53 -16.91 19.25 10.43
C HIS A 53 -16.93 20.48 11.35
N GLY A 54 -15.76 20.96 11.77
CA GLY A 54 -15.60 22.11 12.66
C GLY A 54 -14.85 23.27 12.00
N PRO A 55 -14.36 24.23 12.81
CA PRO A 55 -13.62 25.40 12.33
C PRO A 55 -12.37 25.05 11.50
N ASN A 56 -11.78 23.87 11.72
CA ASN A 56 -10.57 23.41 11.04
C ASN A 56 -10.83 22.78 9.66
N ARG A 57 -12.08 22.75 9.19
CA ARG A 57 -12.47 22.11 7.92
C ARG A 57 -11.60 22.54 6.74
N ALA A 58 -11.36 23.84 6.58
CA ALA A 58 -10.60 24.37 5.45
C ALA A 58 -9.17 23.82 5.43
N THR A 59 -8.52 23.79 6.60
CA THR A 59 -7.15 23.25 6.76
C THR A 59 -7.10 21.78 6.39
N ILE A 60 -8.03 20.97 6.92
CA ILE A 60 -8.06 19.52 6.69
C ILE A 60 -8.33 19.21 5.21
N LEU A 61 -9.25 19.94 4.57
CA LEU A 61 -9.49 19.79 3.13
C LEU A 61 -8.28 20.17 2.28
N ASN A 62 -7.50 21.16 2.71
CA ASN A 62 -6.26 21.51 2.03
C ASN A 62 -5.21 20.40 2.14
N THR A 63 -5.09 19.76 3.30
CA THR A 63 -4.21 18.59 3.48
C THR A 63 -4.65 17.43 2.59
N ILE A 64 -5.95 17.15 2.50
CA ILE A 64 -6.49 16.13 1.58
C ILE A 64 -6.19 16.49 0.12
N HIS A 65 -6.35 17.76 -0.26
CA HIS A 65 -6.03 18.23 -1.60
C HIS A 65 -4.58 17.94 -1.97
N GLU A 66 -3.64 18.29 -1.09
CA GLU A 66 -2.21 18.08 -1.31
C GLU A 66 -1.87 16.58 -1.39
N ALA A 67 -2.41 15.74 -0.51
CA ALA A 67 -2.17 14.30 -0.56
C ALA A 67 -2.69 13.67 -1.86
N CYS A 68 -3.90 14.04 -2.30
CA CYS A 68 -4.45 13.59 -3.57
C CYS A 68 -3.61 14.04 -4.78
N LYS A 69 -3.05 15.26 -4.73
CA LYS A 69 -2.28 15.83 -5.82
C LYS A 69 -0.87 15.24 -5.93
N ASN A 70 -0.22 14.98 -4.79
CA ASN A 70 1.19 14.61 -4.74
C ASN A 70 1.38 13.10 -4.63
N ASP A 71 0.57 12.43 -3.81
CA ASP A 71 0.74 11.01 -3.49
C ASP A 71 -0.31 10.13 -4.17
N GLY A 72 -1.52 10.66 -4.39
CA GLY A 72 -2.66 9.91 -4.92
C GLY A 72 -3.34 8.99 -3.89
N PHE A 73 -2.81 8.94 -2.66
CA PHE A 73 -3.38 8.21 -1.52
C PHE A 73 -2.99 8.87 -0.19
N PHE A 74 -3.77 8.61 0.86
CA PHE A 74 -3.49 9.00 2.26
C PHE A 74 -4.15 7.99 3.20
N LEU A 75 -3.75 8.01 4.47
CA LEU A 75 -4.36 7.21 5.55
C LEU A 75 -5.03 8.08 6.61
#